data_AF-A0A6G2G2J6-F1
#
_entry.id   AF-A0A6G2G2J6-F1
#
_cell.length_a   1.000
_cell.length_b   1.000
_cell.length_c   1.000
_cell.angle_alpha   90.00
_cell.angle_beta   90.00
_cell.angle_gamma   90.00
#
_symmetry.space_group_name_H-M   'P 1'
#
loop_
_entity.id
_entity.type
_entity.pdbx_description
1 polymer ?
#
loop_
_entity_poly.entity_id
_entity_poly.type
_entity_poly.pdbx_seq_one_letter_code
_entity_poly.pdbx_strand_id
1 'polypeptide(L)'
;MWGHILETLRRRGRVEADRVATEFEYAVGEIRTICREMAEMGWLERAETDRWWTAGESAAELLGAYPALKADVAAPERPSARTGTEQPAD
;
A
#
# COMPACT_ATOMS: atom_id res chain seq x y z
N MET A 1 -0.31 0.04 -4.37
CA MET A 1 -0.23 -1.31 -3.76
C MET A 1 0.28 -1.28 -2.32
N TRP A 2 1.45 -0.68 -2.05
CA TRP A 2 1.98 -0.52 -0.68
C TRP A 2 1.01 0.17 0.29
N GLY A 3 0.31 1.21 -0.17
CA GLY A 3 -0.73 1.89 0.61
C GLY A 3 -1.84 0.95 1.12
N HIS A 4 -2.26 -0.04 0.33
CA HIS A 4 -3.29 -1.01 0.72
C HIS A 4 -2.79 -2.02 1.76
N ILE A 5 -1.51 -2.42 1.67
CA ILE A 5 -0.86 -3.30 2.64
C ILE A 5 -0.73 -2.58 4.00
N LEU A 6 -0.26 -1.33 4.00
CA LEU A 6 -0.14 -0.51 5.21
C LEU A 6 -1.52 -0.17 5.80
N GLU A 7 -2.53 0.09 4.96
CA GLU A 7 -3.90 0.30 5.42
C GLU A 7 -4.47 -0.95 6.10
N THR A 8 -4.26 -2.12 5.50
CA THR A 8 -4.67 -3.41 6.08
C THR A 8 -3.97 -3.64 7.42
N LEU A 9 -2.67 -3.38 7.47
CA LEU A 9 -1.86 -3.50 8.67
C LEU A 9 -2.37 -2.57 9.79
N ARG A 10 -2.70 -1.32 9.48
CA ARG A 10 -3.27 -0.38 10.44
C ARG A 10 -4.64 -0.82 10.95
N ARG A 11 -5.53 -1.27 10.06
CA ARG A 11 -6.90 -1.66 10.42
C ARG A 11 -6.96 -2.95 11.23
N ARG A 12 -6.08 -3.91 10.95
CA ARG A 12 -6.18 -5.28 11.47
C ARG A 12 -5.00 -5.70 12.35
N GLY A 13 -3.95 -4.89 12.43
CA GLY A 13 -2.69 -5.22 13.11
C GLY A 13 -1.84 -6.28 12.39
N ARG A 14 -2.33 -6.81 11.26
CA ARG A 14 -1.67 -7.83 10.46
C ARG A 14 -2.13 -7.81 9.01
N VAL A 15 -1.30 -8.34 8.13
CA VAL A 15 -1.56 -8.48 6.70
C VAL A 15 -1.65 -9.96 6.34
N GLU A 16 -2.74 -10.35 5.70
CA GLU A 16 -2.93 -11.69 5.14
C GLU A 16 -3.00 -11.53 3.61
N ALA A 17 -2.01 -12.06 2.88
CA ALA A 17 -1.85 -11.79 1.45
C ALA A 17 -3.10 -12.19 0.63
N ASP A 18 -3.69 -13.34 0.94
CA ASP A 18 -4.92 -13.84 0.29
C ASP A 18 -6.11 -12.89 0.50
N ARG A 19 -6.20 -12.24 1.68
CA ARG A 19 -7.25 -11.26 1.94
C ARG A 19 -7.03 -9.95 1.19
N VAL A 20 -5.80 -9.44 1.17
CA VAL A 20 -5.48 -8.21 0.42
C VAL A 20 -5.72 -8.44 -1.07
N ALA A 21 -5.30 -9.60 -1.59
CA ALA A 21 -5.57 -10.01 -2.96
C ALA A 21 -7.08 -10.03 -3.28
N THR A 22 -7.90 -10.58 -2.38
CA THR A 22 -9.36 -10.62 -2.55
C THR A 22 -10.00 -9.25 -2.44
N GLU A 23 -9.60 -8.45 -1.45
CA GLU A 23 -10.22 -7.16 -1.13
C GLU A 23 -9.93 -6.07 -2.17
N PHE A 24 -8.75 -6.14 -2.80
CA PHE A 24 -8.30 -5.15 -3.78
C PHE A 24 -8.12 -5.72 -5.19
N GLU A 25 -8.64 -6.93 -5.44
CA GLU A 25 -8.63 -7.61 -6.74
C GLU A 25 -7.23 -7.73 -7.38
N TYR A 26 -6.23 -8.09 -6.56
CA TYR A 26 -4.84 -8.32 -7.00
C TYR A 26 -4.47 -9.80 -7.03
N ALA A 27 -3.41 -10.15 -7.76
CA ALA A 27 -2.87 -11.51 -7.70
C ALA A 27 -2.17 -11.75 -6.35
N VAL A 28 -2.53 -12.83 -5.67
CA VAL A 28 -1.93 -13.19 -4.37
C VAL A 28 -0.40 -13.34 -4.44
N GLY A 29 0.13 -13.79 -5.58
CA GLY A 29 1.57 -13.90 -5.81
C GLY A 29 2.28 -12.55 -5.75
N GLU A 30 1.70 -11.51 -6.34
CA GLU A 30 2.25 -10.14 -6.33
C GLU A 30 2.24 -9.57 -4.92
N ILE A 31 1.13 -9.75 -4.18
CA ILE A 31 1.03 -9.30 -2.78
C ILE A 31 2.10 -9.99 -1.92
N ARG A 32 2.32 -11.31 -2.10
CA ARG A 32 3.36 -12.06 -1.36
C ARG A 32 4.77 -11.60 -1.70
N THR A 33 5.03 -11.23 -2.95
CA THR A 33 6.32 -10.67 -3.36
C THR A 33 6.57 -9.33 -2.68
N ILE A 34 5.59 -8.43 -2.72
CA ILE A 34 5.72 -7.12 -2.10
C ILE A 34 5.82 -7.21 -0.57
N CYS A 35 5.06 -8.11 0.08
CA CYS A 35 5.19 -8.31 1.53
C CYS A 35 6.60 -8.81 1.91
N ARG A 36 7.26 -9.58 1.05
CA ARG A 36 8.65 -10.01 1.25
C ARG A 36 9.62 -8.84 1.09
N GLU A 37 9.50 -8.07 0.03
CA GLU A 37 10.32 -6.86 -0.19
C GLU A 37 10.19 -5.88 0.99
N MET A 38 8.96 -5.63 1.45
CA MET A 38 8.70 -4.79 2.62
C MET A 38 9.30 -5.36 3.91
N ALA A 39 9.31 -6.69 4.07
CA ALA A 39 9.94 -7.33 5.21
C ALA A 39 11.47 -7.20 5.18
N GLU A 40 12.09 -7.34 4.00
CA GLU A 40 13.53 -7.12 3.80
C GLU A 40 13.95 -5.69 4.14
N MET A 41 13.04 -4.72 3.95
CA MET A 41 13.24 -3.32 4.32
C MET A 41 12.87 -3.00 5.79
N GLY A 42 12.49 -3.99 6.61
CA GLY A 42 12.13 -3.80 8.02
C GLY A 42 10.75 -3.18 8.26
N TRP A 43 9.92 -3.04 7.22
CA TRP A 43 8.55 -2.53 7.36
C TRP A 43 7.57 -3.59 7.85
N LEU A 44 7.81 -4.85 7.50
CA LEU A 44 6.98 -5.97 7.90
C LEU A 44 7.83 -7.01 8.62
N GLU A 45 7.21 -7.67 9.58
CA GLU A 45 7.76 -8.87 10.17
C GLU A 45 6.92 -10.06 9.77
N ARG A 46 7.59 -11.13 9.38
CA ARG A 46 6.94 -12.36 8.96
C ARG A 46 6.71 -13.23 10.18
N ALA A 47 5.46 -13.59 10.47
CA ALA A 47 5.19 -14.53 11.54
C ALA A 47 5.71 -15.93 11.16
N GLU A 48 6.12 -16.70 12.17
CA GLU A 48 6.77 -18.03 12.02
C GLU A 48 6.02 -19.01 11.10
N THR A 49 4.73 -18.81 10.86
CA THR A 49 3.88 -19.70 10.06
C THR A 49 3.64 -19.24 8.63
N ASP A 50 4.27 -18.14 8.17
CA ASP A 50 4.15 -17.59 6.80
C ASP A 50 2.71 -17.22 6.36
N ARG A 51 1.75 -17.24 7.29
CA ARG A 51 0.33 -16.98 7.02
C ARG A 51 -0.04 -15.50 7.07
N TRP A 52 0.72 -14.71 7.81
CA TRP A 52 0.49 -13.28 7.94
C TRP A 52 1.80 -12.53 8.24
N TRP A 53 1.76 -11.23 7.98
CA TRP A 53 2.81 -10.27 8.33
C TRP A 53 2.29 -9.28 9.37
N THR A 54 3.15 -8.86 10.27
CA THR A 54 2.91 -7.79 11.26
C THR A 54 3.76 -6.57 10.92
N ALA A 55 3.55 -5.47 11.64
CA ALA A 55 4.41 -4.30 11.51
C ALA A 55 5.80 -4.65 12.01
N GLY A 56 6.82 -4.38 11.21
CA GLY A 56 8.19 -4.30 11.72
C GLY A 56 8.39 -3.00 12.49
N GLU A 57 9.50 -2.90 13.20
CA GLU A 57 9.86 -1.76 14.07
C GLU A 57 9.63 -0.39 13.38
N SER A 58 10.14 -0.20 12.16
CA SER A 58 10.01 1.07 11.42
C SER A 58 8.56 1.41 11.07
N ALA A 59 7.74 0.39 10.73
CA ALA A 59 6.33 0.62 10.43
C ALA A 59 5.52 0.86 11.72
N ALA A 60 5.87 0.21 12.83
CA ALA A 60 5.22 0.41 14.11
C ALA A 60 5.42 1.84 14.64
N GLU A 61 6.63 2.38 14.54
CA GLU A 61 6.93 3.77 14.91
C GLU A 61 6.12 4.77 14.06
N LEU A 62 6.09 4.57 12.73
CA LEU A 62 5.35 5.43 11.81
C LEU A 62 3.83 5.36 12.01
N LEU A 63 3.28 4.16 12.17
CA LEU A 63 1.85 3.97 12.43
C LEU A 63 1.42 4.52 13.80
N GLY A 64 2.32 4.52 14.79
CA GLY A 64 2.11 5.12 16.10
C GLY A 64 2.19 6.66 16.09
N ALA A 65 3.15 7.22 15.36
CA ALA A 65 3.34 8.68 15.26
C ALA A 65 2.27 9.36 14.40
N TYR A 66 1.72 8.65 13.40
CA TYR A 66 0.69 9.19 12.50
C TYR A 66 -0.56 8.30 12.52
N PRO A 67 -1.44 8.49 13.53
CA PRO A 67 -2.65 7.67 13.70
C PRO A 67 -3.66 7.81 12.55
N ALA A 68 -3.40 8.69 11.58
CA ALA A 68 -3.91 8.57 10.22
C ALA A 68 -2.84 9.05 9.23
N LEU A 69 -2.35 8.15 8.36
CA LEU A 69 -1.93 8.53 7.01
C LEU A 69 -3.17 9.10 6.30
N LYS A 70 -3.58 10.31 6.66
CA LYS A 70 -4.60 11.08 5.98
C LYS A 70 -4.03 11.38 4.59
N ALA A 71 -4.54 10.69 3.59
CA ALA A 71 -4.79 11.23 2.27
C ALA A 71 -3.61 11.74 1.40
N ASP A 72 -2.34 11.57 1.75
CA ASP A 72 -1.22 11.97 0.86
C ASP A 72 -0.73 10.89 -0.12
N VAL A 73 -1.32 9.69 -0.10
CA VAL A 73 -1.22 8.73 -1.23
C VAL A 73 -2.44 8.89 -2.15
N ALA A 74 -2.94 10.11 -2.28
CA ALA A 74 -3.98 10.50 -3.23
C ALA A 74 -3.58 11.78 -3.97
N ALA A 75 -2.40 11.75 -4.60
CA ALA A 75 -2.21 12.48 -5.84
C ALA A 75 -1.67 11.47 -6.86
N PRO A 76 -2.52 10.84 -7.71
CA PRO A 76 -2.04 10.55 -9.05
C PRO A 76 -1.57 11.88 -9.62
N GLU A 77 -0.28 12.02 -9.92
CA GLU A 77 0.18 13.10 -10.79
C GLU A 77 -0.67 13.01 -12.04
N ARG A 78 -1.63 13.93 -12.19
CA ARG A 78 -2.47 13.95 -13.38
C ARG A 78 -1.51 14.02 -14.57
N PRO A 79 -1.65 13.15 -15.57
CA PRO A 79 -0.92 13.34 -16.81
C PRO A 79 -1.27 14.76 -17.28
N SER A 80 -0.25 15.58 -17.49
CA SER A 80 -0.38 16.87 -18.13
C SER A 80 -0.85 16.61 -19.56
N ALA A 81 -2.16 16.43 -19.73
CA ALA A 81 -2.82 16.55 -21.00
C ALA A 81 -2.72 18.04 -21.38
N ARG A 82 -1.64 18.40 -22.08
CA ARG A 82 -1.68 19.50 -23.03
C ARG A 82 -2.60 19.07 -24.16
N THR A 83 -3.90 19.09 -23.89
CA THR A 83 -4.90 19.05 -24.96
C THR A 83 -4.90 20.45 -25.58
N GLY A 84 -4.67 20.47 -26.89
CA GLY A 84 -4.55 21.69 -27.68
C GLY A 84 -5.75 22.62 -27.52
N THR A 85 -5.45 23.90 -27.43
CA THR A 85 -6.41 24.96 -27.77
C THR A 85 -6.47 25.07 -29.29
N GLU A 86 -7.25 24.19 -29.92
CA GLU A 86 -8.00 24.57 -31.11
C GLU A 86 -9.27 25.27 -30.60
N GLN A 87 -9.43 26.55 -30.92
CA GLN A 87 -10.68 27.29 -30.70
C GLN A 87 -11.12 27.87 -32.05
N PRO A 88 -12.39 27.68 -32.46
CA PRO A 88 -12.87 27.98 -33.80
C PRO A 88 -13.31 29.44 -34.00
N ALA A 89 -13.20 29.87 -35.26
CA ALA A 89 -13.93 30.88 -36.04
C ALA A 89 -14.64 32.05 -35.33
N ASP A 90 -14.18 33.28 -35.64
CA ASP A 90 -14.91 34.24 -36.49
C ASP A 90 -13.90 35.00 -37.37
#